data_AF-A0A7X4IVU6-F1
#
_entry.id   AF-A0A7X4IVU6-F1
#
_cell.length_a   1.000
_cell.length_b   1.000
_cell.length_c   1.000
_cell.angle_alpha   90.00
_cell.angle_beta   90.00
_cell.angle_gamma   90.00
#
_symmetry.space_group_name_H-M   'P 1'
#
loop_
_entity.id
_entity.type
_entity.pdbx_description
1 polymer ?
#
loop_
_entity_poly.entity_id
_entity_poly.type
_entity_poly.pdbx_seq_one_letter_code
_entity_poly.pdbx_strand_id
1 'polypeptide(L)'
;MDLDAAHLTLGLATTEEDRLAAERLRYEVFIEELGGDGDMIDHDGRFERDRFDPDFDHLILVDGNRDRSTLDHVVGVYRLLPGGRRDRFYSEDEYDISLLVESGRKLLELGRTCVRQGYRGGLALHFLWTGLADYVRERDIEILFGVASFHGRDIDALAEPLSHLRHSYLAPPGLRVRAQEDVYQPMDLLAPEEIDRVAAMRATPALIKSYLKLGGFVGDGAFVDHKFNTTDVCLVIDIDLMKPAARARYSKGSET
;
A
#
# COMPACT_ATOMS: atom_id res chain seq x y z
N MET A 1 20.06 6.62 17.83
CA MET A 1 18.85 7.00 18.59
C MET A 1 17.99 5.75 18.59
N ASP A 2 18.15 4.90 19.61
CA ASP A 2 17.28 3.75 19.78
C ASP A 2 15.88 4.30 20.04
N LEU A 3 14.98 4.14 19.05
CA LEU A 3 13.56 4.38 19.23
C LEU A 3 13.06 3.32 20.20
N ASP A 4 13.09 3.64 21.49
CA ASP A 4 12.48 2.81 22.52
C ASP A 4 10.98 2.72 22.20
N ALA A 5 10.49 1.53 21.87
CA ALA A 5 9.11 1.30 21.44
C ALA A 5 8.06 1.71 22.50
N ALA A 6 8.49 1.99 23.74
CA ALA A 6 7.62 2.36 24.86
C ALA A 6 6.71 3.57 24.60
N HIS A 7 7.06 4.48 23.69
CA HIS A 7 6.25 5.66 23.34
C HIS A 7 5.42 5.50 22.06
N LEU A 8 5.57 4.38 21.33
CA LEU A 8 4.86 4.13 20.09
C LEU A 8 3.60 3.32 20.36
N THR A 9 2.45 3.85 19.93
CA THR A 9 1.15 3.19 20.07
C THR A 9 0.54 2.95 18.70
N LEU A 10 0.15 1.71 18.43
CA LEU A 10 -0.53 1.31 17.20
C LEU A 10 -2.03 1.17 17.45
N GLY A 11 -2.85 1.67 16.53
CA GLY A 11 -4.31 1.51 16.63
C GLY A 11 -5.03 2.05 15.39
N LEU A 12 -6.35 1.91 15.37
CA LEU A 12 -7.18 2.59 14.37
C LEU A 12 -7.42 4.05 14.80
N ALA A 13 -7.40 4.97 13.86
CA ALA A 13 -7.84 6.35 14.08
C ALA A 13 -9.34 6.33 14.42
N THR A 14 -9.66 6.67 15.67
CA THR A 14 -11.04 6.68 16.19
C THR A 14 -11.51 8.08 16.58
N THR A 15 -10.60 9.06 16.59
CA THR A 15 -10.90 10.45 16.89
C THR A 15 -10.67 11.32 15.66
N GLU A 16 -11.37 12.46 15.59
CA GLU A 16 -11.16 13.43 14.51
C GLU A 16 -9.72 13.94 14.46
N GLU A 17 -9.11 14.18 15.64
CA GLU A 17 -7.70 14.59 15.76
C GLU A 17 -6.75 13.57 15.13
N ASP A 18 -7.00 12.27 15.31
CA ASP A 18 -6.21 11.20 14.68
C ASP A 18 -6.39 11.14 13.16
N ARG A 19 -7.61 11.36 12.66
CA ARG A 19 -7.89 11.39 11.22
C ARG A 19 -7.19 12.57 10.55
N LEU A 20 -7.31 13.76 11.13
CA LEU A 20 -6.65 14.97 10.63
C LEU A 20 -5.12 14.84 10.69
N ALA A 21 -4.56 14.22 11.73
CA ALA A 21 -3.13 13.94 11.81
C ALA A 21 -2.67 12.91 10.76
N ALA A 22 -3.49 11.92 10.44
CA ALA A 22 -3.22 11.00 9.34
C ALA A 22 -3.22 11.73 7.98
N GLU A 23 -4.23 12.56 7.70
CA GLU A 23 -4.29 13.43 6.50
C GLU A 23 -3.09 14.38 6.42
N ARG A 24 -2.66 14.96 7.55
CA ARG A 24 -1.48 15.81 7.65
C ARG A 24 -0.21 15.05 7.25
N LEU A 25 0.01 13.87 7.85
CA LEU A 25 1.19 13.07 7.53
C LEU A 25 1.19 12.66 6.06
N ARG A 26 0.04 12.28 5.51
CA ARG A 26 -0.09 11.96 4.09
C ARG A 26 0.25 13.15 3.20
N TYR A 27 -0.17 14.36 3.57
CA TYR A 27 0.22 15.58 2.86
C TYR A 27 1.75 15.78 2.86
N GLU A 28 2.38 15.71 4.02
CA GLU A 28 3.84 15.86 4.14
C GLU A 28 4.59 14.86 3.23
N VAL A 29 4.13 13.61 3.17
CA VAL A 29 4.80 12.56 2.40
C VAL A 29 4.44 12.60 0.92
N PHE A 30 3.15 12.53 0.57
CA PHE A 30 2.74 12.37 -0.82
C PHE A 30 2.82 13.68 -1.62
N ILE A 31 2.65 14.83 -0.95
CA ILE A 31 2.54 16.13 -1.62
C ILE A 31 3.85 16.91 -1.49
N GLU A 32 4.32 17.16 -0.26
CA GLU A 32 5.53 17.97 -0.07
C GLU A 32 6.81 17.23 -0.48
N GLU A 33 6.93 15.96 -0.10
CA GLU A 33 8.13 15.18 -0.42
C GLU A 33 8.10 14.59 -1.84
N LEU A 34 6.99 13.96 -2.24
CA LEU A 34 6.91 13.23 -3.49
C LEU A 34 6.35 14.04 -4.67
N GLY A 35 5.83 15.24 -4.41
CA GLY A 35 5.35 16.16 -5.44
C GLY A 35 4.06 15.72 -6.12
N GLY A 36 3.21 14.97 -5.40
CA GLY A 36 1.87 14.64 -5.87
C GLY A 36 0.87 15.78 -5.70
N ASP A 37 -0.29 15.66 -6.35
CA ASP A 37 -1.40 16.62 -6.28
C ASP A 37 -2.75 15.92 -6.54
N GLY A 38 -3.87 16.61 -6.33
CA GLY A 38 -5.21 16.08 -6.56
C GLY A 38 -6.33 17.06 -6.22
N ASP A 39 -7.49 16.84 -6.83
CA ASP A 39 -8.61 17.81 -6.81
C ASP A 39 -9.19 18.09 -5.41
N MET A 40 -9.01 17.16 -4.46
CA MET A 40 -9.52 17.27 -3.07
C MET A 40 -8.43 17.60 -2.05
N ILE A 41 -7.19 17.82 -2.51
CA ILE A 41 -6.09 18.17 -1.62
C ILE A 41 -6.29 19.60 -1.12
N ASP A 42 -6.20 19.75 0.20
CA ASP A 42 -6.30 21.05 0.85
C ASP A 42 -4.90 21.58 1.12
N HIS A 43 -4.40 22.47 0.26
CA HIS A 43 -3.07 23.06 0.44
C HIS A 43 -3.02 24.13 1.54
N ASP A 44 -4.13 24.84 1.79
CA ASP A 44 -4.20 25.86 2.84
C ASP A 44 -4.16 25.21 4.23
N GLY A 45 -4.99 24.17 4.39
CA GLY A 45 -5.01 23.32 5.57
C GLY A 45 -3.90 22.28 5.59
N ARG A 46 -3.17 22.05 4.49
CA ARG A 46 -2.16 20.99 4.24
C ARG A 46 -2.61 19.57 4.64
N PHE A 47 -3.73 19.14 4.06
CA PHE A 47 -4.33 17.81 4.23
C PHE A 47 -4.42 17.07 2.89
N GLU A 48 -3.89 15.85 2.81
CA GLU A 48 -4.13 14.94 1.68
C GLU A 48 -5.33 14.08 2.02
N ARG A 49 -6.38 14.21 1.21
CA ARG A 49 -7.65 13.50 1.37
C ARG A 49 -8.35 13.29 0.04
N ASP A 50 -9.20 12.28 -0.01
CA ASP A 50 -10.03 11.95 -1.15
C ASP A 50 -11.45 11.54 -0.74
N ARG A 51 -12.30 11.30 -1.75
CA ARG A 51 -13.70 10.92 -1.58
C ARG A 51 -13.93 9.55 -0.92
N PHE A 52 -12.88 8.74 -0.77
CA PHE A 52 -12.97 7.43 -0.15
C PHE A 52 -12.55 7.45 1.32
N ASP A 53 -11.82 8.45 1.79
CA ASP A 53 -11.38 8.56 3.19
C ASP A 53 -12.47 8.32 4.26
N PRO A 54 -13.75 8.72 4.06
CA PRO A 54 -14.82 8.37 5.00
C PRO A 54 -15.03 6.86 5.22
N ASP A 55 -14.73 6.02 4.21
CA ASP A 55 -14.96 4.58 4.21
C ASP A 55 -13.72 3.76 4.64
N PHE A 56 -12.53 4.37 4.59
CA PHE A 56 -11.32 3.69 5.00
C PHE A 56 -11.20 3.66 6.52
N ASP A 57 -10.82 2.51 7.06
CA ASP A 57 -10.20 2.49 8.39
C ASP A 57 -8.75 2.97 8.24
N HIS A 58 -8.30 3.83 9.15
CA HIS A 58 -6.92 4.32 9.16
C HIS A 58 -6.16 3.65 10.29
N LEU A 59 -5.31 2.68 9.98
CA LEU A 59 -4.35 2.15 10.92
C LEU A 59 -3.21 3.17 11.07
N ILE A 60 -3.02 3.66 12.29
CA ILE A 60 -2.06 4.70 12.61
C ILE A 60 -1.05 4.23 13.64
N LEU A 61 0.18 4.72 13.48
CA LEU A 61 1.22 4.64 14.50
C LEU A 61 1.40 6.03 15.10
N VAL A 62 1.19 6.12 16.41
CA VAL A 62 1.27 7.35 17.18
C VAL A 62 2.55 7.36 18.01
N ASP A 63 3.25 8.49 18.04
CA ASP A 63 4.32 8.77 18.99
C ASP A 63 3.79 9.66 20.12
N GLY A 64 3.78 9.13 21.35
CA GLY A 64 3.29 9.83 22.53
C GLY A 64 4.17 11.00 23.01
N ASN A 65 5.37 11.17 22.46
CA ASN A 65 6.24 12.33 22.75
C ASN A 65 5.92 13.54 21.87
N ARG A 66 5.02 13.40 20.89
CA ARG A 66 4.67 14.44 19.93
C ARG A 66 3.36 15.13 20.31
N ASP A 67 3.28 16.42 20.02
CA ASP A 67 2.16 17.27 20.42
C ASP A 67 0.93 17.02 19.53
N ARG A 68 -0.12 16.43 20.11
CA ARG A 68 -1.37 16.15 19.39
C ARG A 68 -2.09 17.41 18.92
N SER A 69 -1.96 18.53 19.64
CA SER A 69 -2.62 19.79 19.28
C SER A 69 -2.11 20.38 17.95
N THR A 70 -0.93 19.94 17.52
CA THR A 70 -0.32 20.32 16.23
C THR A 70 -0.56 19.29 15.12
N LEU A 71 -1.29 18.20 15.43
CA LEU A 71 -1.53 17.06 14.54
C LEU A 71 -0.25 16.31 14.12
N ASP A 72 0.84 16.46 14.88
CA ASP A 72 2.15 15.89 14.57
C ASP A 72 2.36 14.52 15.23
N HIS A 73 1.40 14.03 16.02
CA HIS A 73 1.53 12.78 16.79
C HIS A 73 1.47 11.50 15.95
N VAL A 74 0.83 11.55 14.78
CA VAL A 74 0.82 10.41 13.84
C VAL A 74 2.11 10.36 13.03
N VAL A 75 2.83 9.25 13.14
CA VAL A 75 4.14 9.02 12.51
C VAL A 75 4.13 7.89 11.48
N GLY A 76 3.02 7.15 11.38
CA GLY A 76 2.78 6.18 10.32
C GLY A 76 1.29 6.03 10.06
N VAL A 77 0.91 5.83 8.80
CA VAL A 77 -0.47 5.66 8.34
C VAL A 77 -0.55 4.49 7.38
N TYR A 78 -1.67 3.77 7.44
CA TYR A 78 -2.05 2.74 6.49
C TYR A 78 -3.58 2.71 6.35
N ARG A 79 -4.08 3.01 5.14
CA ARG A 79 -5.52 2.96 4.83
C ARG A 79 -5.95 1.54 4.48
N LEU A 80 -7.02 1.09 5.13
CA LEU A 80 -7.61 -0.25 5.03
C LEU A 80 -9.10 -0.14 4.65
N LEU A 81 -9.50 -0.66 3.48
CA LEU A 81 -10.91 -0.70 3.05
C LEU A 81 -11.39 -2.15 2.88
N PRO A 82 -12.16 -2.69 3.84
CA PRO A 82 -12.76 -4.01 3.71
C PRO A 82 -13.82 -4.05 2.62
N GLY A 83 -13.92 -5.19 1.94
CA GLY A 83 -15.03 -5.47 1.03
C GLY A 83 -16.41 -5.37 1.70
N GLY A 84 -17.41 -4.95 0.92
CA GLY A 84 -18.79 -4.80 1.38
C GLY A 84 -19.09 -3.51 2.14
N ARG A 85 -18.10 -2.65 2.40
CA ARG A 85 -18.34 -1.32 2.99
C ARG A 85 -18.89 -0.32 1.98
N ARG A 86 -18.58 -0.50 0.71
CA ARG A 86 -19.05 0.30 -0.42
C ARG A 86 -19.08 -0.52 -1.69
N ASP A 87 -19.77 0.00 -2.71
CA ASP A 87 -19.99 -0.70 -3.98
C ASP A 87 -18.72 -0.78 -4.85
N ARG A 88 -17.77 0.15 -4.66
CA ARG A 88 -16.54 0.24 -5.45
C ARG A 88 -15.32 0.47 -4.60
N PHE A 89 -14.23 -0.23 -4.90
CA PHE A 89 -12.89 0.02 -4.35
C PHE A 89 -12.23 1.24 -5.02
N TYR A 90 -11.18 1.79 -4.39
CA TYR A 90 -10.42 2.92 -4.94
C TYR A 90 -9.66 2.51 -6.20
N SER A 91 -8.99 1.35 -6.15
CA SER A 91 -8.15 0.84 -7.23
C SER A 91 -8.93 0.53 -8.50
N GLU A 92 -10.27 0.48 -8.47
CA GLU A 92 -11.10 0.28 -9.67
C GLU A 92 -10.99 1.41 -10.69
N ASP A 93 -10.56 2.59 -10.26
CA ASP A 93 -10.31 3.71 -11.19
C ASP A 93 -9.06 3.45 -12.07
N GLU A 94 -8.17 2.56 -11.65
CA GLU A 94 -6.87 2.29 -12.30
C GLU A 94 -6.77 0.84 -12.82
N TYR A 95 -7.46 -0.10 -12.17
CA TYR A 95 -7.37 -1.54 -12.40
C TYR A 95 -8.76 -2.19 -12.50
N ASP A 96 -8.91 -3.10 -13.46
CA ASP A 96 -9.98 -4.09 -13.45
C ASP A 96 -9.67 -5.15 -12.38
N ILE A 97 -10.46 -5.11 -11.31
CA ILE A 97 -10.39 -6.03 -10.18
C ILE A 97 -11.59 -7.00 -10.13
N SER A 98 -12.39 -7.07 -11.20
CA SER A 98 -13.58 -7.93 -11.28
C SER A 98 -13.30 -9.36 -10.84
N LEU A 99 -12.16 -9.93 -11.26
CA LEU A 99 -11.72 -11.27 -10.84
C LEU A 99 -11.65 -11.46 -9.32
N LEU A 100 -11.20 -10.45 -8.58
CA LEU A 100 -11.14 -10.51 -7.12
C LEU A 100 -12.53 -10.39 -6.52
N VAL A 101 -13.34 -9.46 -7.01
CA VAL A 101 -14.71 -9.21 -6.51
C VAL A 101 -15.61 -10.41 -6.75
N GLU A 102 -15.57 -10.96 -7.96
CA GLU A 102 -16.37 -12.12 -8.39
C GLU A 102 -15.95 -13.43 -7.72
N SER A 103 -14.75 -13.48 -7.13
CA SER A 103 -14.31 -14.64 -6.35
C SER A 103 -15.18 -14.90 -5.11
N GLY A 104 -15.91 -13.88 -4.63
CA GLY A 104 -16.72 -13.95 -3.42
C GLY A 104 -15.92 -14.05 -2.12
N ARG A 105 -14.58 -13.94 -2.20
CA ARG A 105 -13.67 -14.00 -1.04
C ARG A 105 -13.63 -12.68 -0.30
N LYS A 106 -13.26 -12.74 0.98
CA LYS A 106 -13.14 -11.53 1.81
C LYS A 106 -11.92 -10.71 1.39
N LEU A 107 -12.17 -9.58 0.74
CA LEU A 107 -11.14 -8.66 0.25
C LEU A 107 -10.82 -7.55 1.25
N LEU A 108 -9.57 -7.11 1.24
CA LEU A 108 -9.11 -5.89 1.89
C LEU A 108 -8.26 -5.08 0.92
N GLU A 109 -8.74 -3.89 0.55
CA GLU A 109 -7.94 -2.93 -0.17
C GLU A 109 -7.01 -2.16 0.77
N LEU A 110 -5.78 -1.97 0.32
CA LEU A 110 -4.66 -1.39 1.03
C LEU A 110 -4.22 -0.13 0.29
N GLY A 111 -4.02 0.98 0.99
CA GLY A 111 -3.63 2.23 0.35
C GLY A 111 -2.92 3.21 1.26
N ARG A 112 -2.38 4.27 0.64
CA ARG A 112 -1.76 5.45 1.29
C ARG A 112 -0.84 5.09 2.47
N THR A 113 -0.07 4.01 2.34
CA THR A 113 0.89 3.61 3.38
C THR A 113 2.05 4.60 3.38
N CYS A 114 2.23 5.33 4.48
CA CYS A 114 3.35 6.25 4.62
C CYS A 114 3.89 6.28 6.04
N VAL A 115 5.18 6.62 6.16
CA VAL A 115 5.88 6.77 7.44
C VAL A 115 6.62 8.09 7.40
N ARG A 116 6.58 8.83 8.51
CA ARG A 116 7.29 10.09 8.70
C ARG A 116 8.80 9.90 8.52
N GLN A 117 9.48 10.83 7.86
CA GLN A 117 10.88 10.70 7.44
C GLN A 117 11.82 10.21 8.56
N GLY A 118 11.72 10.78 9.78
CA GLY A 118 12.56 10.41 10.93
C GLY A 118 12.32 9.00 11.49
N TYR A 119 11.24 8.33 11.10
CA TYR A 119 10.87 6.98 11.56
C TYR A 119 11.12 5.91 10.49
N ARG A 120 11.57 6.30 9.30
CA ARG A 120 11.91 5.38 8.20
C ARG A 120 13.19 4.63 8.52
N GLY A 121 13.28 3.38 8.05
CA GLY A 121 14.39 2.48 8.39
C GLY A 121 14.36 1.93 9.83
N GLY A 122 13.46 2.43 10.68
CA GLY A 122 13.21 1.91 12.03
C GLY A 122 12.06 0.90 12.09
N LEU A 123 11.43 0.80 13.27
CA LEU A 123 10.36 -0.17 13.56
C LEU A 123 8.97 0.28 13.10
N ALA A 124 8.78 1.51 12.63
CA ALA A 124 7.45 2.06 12.36
C ALA A 124 6.66 1.22 11.33
N LEU A 125 7.28 0.87 10.21
CA LEU A 125 6.65 0.02 9.21
C LEU A 125 6.34 -1.38 9.79
N HIS A 126 7.23 -1.92 10.64
CA HIS A 126 6.99 -3.21 11.31
C HIS A 126 5.76 -3.18 12.22
N PHE A 127 5.55 -2.09 12.96
CA PHE A 127 4.33 -1.91 13.75
C PHE A 127 3.08 -1.89 12.86
N LEU A 128 3.07 -1.09 11.80
CA LEU A 128 1.96 -1.04 10.86
C LEU A 128 1.64 -2.43 10.27
N TRP A 129 2.66 -3.22 9.91
CA TRP A 129 2.47 -4.61 9.45
C TRP A 129 1.91 -5.54 10.53
N THR A 130 2.25 -5.30 11.79
CA THR A 130 1.69 -6.07 12.91
C THR A 130 0.20 -5.81 13.04
N GLY A 131 -0.19 -4.53 13.05
CA GLY A 131 -1.60 -4.15 13.12
C GLY A 131 -2.40 -4.59 11.90
N LEU A 132 -1.80 -4.56 10.70
CA LEU A 132 -2.44 -5.12 9.52
C LEU A 132 -2.71 -6.62 9.70
N ALA A 133 -1.73 -7.38 10.21
CA ALA A 133 -1.90 -8.81 10.42
C ALA A 133 -3.03 -9.11 11.43
N ASP A 134 -3.10 -8.35 12.52
CA ASP A 134 -4.21 -8.43 13.48
C ASP A 134 -5.55 -8.09 12.84
N TYR A 135 -5.61 -7.00 12.08
CA TYR A 135 -6.82 -6.56 11.37
C TYR A 135 -7.35 -7.63 10.40
N VAL A 136 -6.44 -8.23 9.62
CA VAL A 136 -6.71 -9.32 8.66
C VAL A 136 -7.26 -10.54 9.38
N ARG A 137 -6.59 -10.96 10.46
CA ARG A 137 -6.97 -12.13 11.25
C ARG A 137 -8.33 -11.96 11.91
N GLU A 138 -8.61 -10.81 12.51
CA GLU A 138 -9.88 -10.54 13.20
C GLU A 138 -11.08 -10.63 12.25
N ARG A 139 -10.91 -10.19 11.00
CA ARG A 139 -11.98 -10.10 9.98
C ARG A 139 -12.03 -11.30 9.03
N ASP A 140 -11.10 -12.23 9.17
CA ASP A 140 -10.89 -13.38 8.29
C ASP A 140 -10.72 -12.95 6.83
N ILE A 141 -9.93 -11.90 6.61
CA ILE A 141 -9.62 -11.44 5.25
C ILE A 141 -8.78 -12.50 4.53
N GLU A 142 -9.12 -12.76 3.27
CA GLU A 142 -8.53 -13.83 2.45
C GLU A 142 -7.61 -13.29 1.36
N ILE A 143 -7.92 -12.11 0.81
CA ILE A 143 -7.12 -11.46 -0.22
C ILE A 143 -6.85 -10.02 0.20
N LEU A 144 -5.57 -9.65 0.18
CA LEU A 144 -5.11 -8.28 0.30
C LEU A 144 -4.76 -7.77 -1.09
N PHE A 145 -5.21 -6.57 -1.44
CA PHE A 145 -4.82 -5.97 -2.70
C PHE A 145 -4.73 -4.46 -2.58
N GLY A 146 -4.15 -3.81 -3.58
CA GLY A 146 -4.08 -2.35 -3.63
C GLY A 146 -2.87 -1.88 -4.41
N VAL A 147 -2.83 -0.58 -4.66
CA VAL A 147 -1.80 0.02 -5.49
C VAL A 147 -0.59 0.42 -4.65
N ALA A 148 0.59 0.08 -5.16
CA ALA A 148 1.86 0.54 -4.64
C ALA A 148 2.71 1.08 -5.78
N SER A 149 3.53 2.07 -5.47
CA SER A 149 4.02 2.99 -6.48
C SER A 149 5.55 3.06 -6.52
N PHE A 150 6.08 3.14 -7.74
CA PHE A 150 7.39 3.70 -8.02
C PHE A 150 7.28 5.23 -8.05
N HIS A 151 8.30 5.92 -7.54
CA HIS A 151 8.38 7.36 -7.74
C HIS A 151 8.83 7.67 -9.17
N GLY A 152 8.19 8.66 -9.79
CA GLY A 152 8.47 9.09 -11.15
C GLY A 152 7.58 8.43 -12.20
N ARG A 153 7.63 9.03 -13.39
CA ARG A 153 6.77 8.71 -14.55
C ARG A 153 7.57 8.35 -15.81
N ASP A 154 8.89 8.32 -15.69
CA ASP A 154 9.79 7.94 -16.77
C ASP A 154 9.85 6.42 -16.85
N ILE A 155 9.08 5.88 -17.79
CA ILE A 155 8.92 4.45 -18.00
C ILE A 155 10.23 3.79 -18.44
N ASP A 156 11.06 4.49 -19.23
CA ASP A 156 12.35 3.96 -19.65
C ASP A 156 13.30 3.83 -18.45
N ALA A 157 13.28 4.81 -17.54
CA ALA A 157 14.02 4.74 -16.27
C ALA A 157 13.53 3.62 -15.34
N LEU A 158 12.28 3.18 -15.49
CA LEU A 158 11.65 2.12 -14.72
C LEU A 158 11.61 0.75 -15.44
N ALA A 159 12.25 0.63 -16.62
CA ALA A 159 12.15 -0.58 -17.43
C ALA A 159 12.65 -1.84 -16.74
N GLU A 160 13.79 -1.76 -16.05
CA GLU A 160 14.38 -2.84 -15.27
C GLU A 160 13.44 -3.36 -14.17
N PRO A 161 13.00 -2.53 -13.20
CA PRO A 161 12.13 -3.02 -12.14
C PRO A 161 10.76 -3.46 -12.64
N LEU A 162 10.13 -2.75 -13.59
CA LEU A 162 8.81 -3.15 -14.09
C LEU A 162 8.86 -4.50 -14.82
N SER A 163 9.87 -4.70 -15.69
CA SER A 163 10.05 -5.97 -16.40
C SER A 163 10.34 -7.09 -15.42
N HIS A 164 11.17 -6.84 -14.41
CA HIS A 164 11.47 -7.85 -13.39
C HIS A 164 10.22 -8.28 -12.62
N LEU A 165 9.38 -7.31 -12.21
CA LEU A 165 8.10 -7.58 -11.56
C LEU A 165 7.18 -8.43 -12.45
N ARG A 166 7.04 -8.04 -13.72
CA ARG A 166 6.16 -8.73 -14.68
C ARG A 166 6.58 -10.16 -14.99
N HIS A 167 7.89 -10.44 -15.05
CA HIS A 167 8.38 -11.79 -15.37
C HIS A 167 8.46 -12.70 -14.14
N SER A 168 8.71 -12.14 -12.95
CA SER A 168 9.03 -12.93 -11.75
C SER A 168 7.90 -12.99 -10.73
N TYR A 169 6.97 -12.04 -10.76
CA TYR A 169 5.97 -11.85 -9.71
C TYR A 169 4.54 -11.68 -10.24
N LEU A 170 4.29 -11.89 -11.54
CA LEU A 170 2.94 -11.78 -12.07
C LEU A 170 1.98 -12.75 -11.38
N ALA A 171 0.81 -12.25 -11.00
CA ALA A 171 -0.22 -13.03 -10.36
C ALA A 171 -0.68 -14.23 -11.22
N PRO A 172 -1.06 -15.36 -10.58
CA PRO A 172 -1.69 -16.47 -11.29
C PRO A 172 -3.03 -16.02 -11.90
N PRO A 173 -3.53 -16.66 -12.97
CA PRO A 173 -4.70 -16.18 -13.71
C PRO A 173 -5.94 -15.84 -12.86
N GLY A 174 -6.22 -16.60 -11.79
CA GLY A 174 -7.37 -16.34 -10.91
C GLY A 174 -7.24 -15.13 -9.96
N LEU A 175 -6.05 -14.52 -9.88
CA LEU A 175 -5.77 -13.34 -9.03
C LEU A 175 -5.21 -12.16 -9.83
N ARG A 176 -5.08 -12.31 -11.16
CA ARG A 176 -4.38 -11.36 -12.02
C ARG A 176 -5.30 -10.23 -12.43
N VAL A 177 -5.41 -9.25 -11.55
CA VAL A 177 -5.95 -7.92 -11.89
C VAL A 177 -5.16 -7.29 -13.03
N ARG A 178 -5.80 -6.43 -13.81
CA ARG A 178 -5.19 -5.80 -14.99
C ARG A 178 -5.46 -4.30 -14.97
N ALA A 179 -4.47 -3.48 -15.32
CA ALA A 179 -4.69 -2.04 -15.48
C ALA A 179 -5.79 -1.81 -16.53
N GLN A 180 -6.65 -0.80 -16.32
CA GLN A 180 -7.73 -0.50 -17.25
C GLN A 180 -7.18 -0.19 -18.65
N GLU A 181 -7.92 -0.56 -19.69
CA GLU A 181 -7.43 -0.55 -21.08
C GLU A 181 -7.01 0.86 -21.55
N ASP A 182 -7.69 1.90 -21.08
CA ASP A 182 -7.42 3.30 -21.44
C ASP A 182 -6.17 3.90 -20.77
N VAL A 183 -5.66 3.25 -19.72
CA VAL A 183 -4.48 3.70 -18.97
C VAL A 183 -3.39 2.62 -18.84
N TYR A 184 -3.52 1.51 -19.57
CA TYR A 184 -2.62 0.37 -19.51
C TYR A 184 -1.20 0.72 -19.97
N GLN A 185 -0.23 0.59 -19.06
CA GLN A 185 1.19 0.67 -19.38
C GLN A 185 1.83 -0.74 -19.32
N PRO A 186 2.37 -1.26 -20.44
CA PRO A 186 3.13 -2.51 -20.43
C PRO A 186 4.29 -2.47 -19.43
N MET A 187 4.54 -3.60 -18.78
CA MET A 187 5.64 -3.74 -17.83
C MET A 187 6.79 -4.60 -18.37
N ASP A 188 6.57 -5.40 -19.41
CA ASP A 188 7.55 -6.28 -20.06
C ASP A 188 8.41 -5.54 -21.10
N LEU A 189 9.04 -4.45 -20.67
CA LEU A 189 9.83 -3.55 -21.52
C LEU A 189 11.18 -4.16 -21.94
N LEU A 190 11.68 -5.14 -21.18
CA LEU A 190 12.90 -5.89 -21.42
C LEU A 190 12.63 -7.39 -21.46
N ALA A 191 13.37 -8.12 -22.28
CA ALA A 191 13.36 -9.57 -22.26
C ALA A 191 13.96 -10.11 -20.95
N PRO A 192 13.55 -11.28 -20.44
CA PRO A 192 14.05 -11.83 -19.18
C PRO A 192 15.58 -11.94 -19.08
N GLU A 193 16.27 -12.12 -20.20
CA GLU A 193 17.72 -12.25 -20.31
C GLU A 193 18.46 -10.91 -20.26
N GLU A 194 17.75 -9.81 -20.51
CA GLU A 194 18.30 -8.44 -20.53
C GLU A 194 18.25 -7.76 -19.16
N ILE A 195 17.51 -8.35 -18.20
CA ILE A 195 17.24 -7.75 -16.89
C ILE A 195 18.38 -8.01 -15.90
N ASP A 196 18.99 -6.93 -15.41
CA ASP A 196 19.82 -7.01 -14.20
C ASP A 196 18.91 -7.08 -12.96
N ARG A 197 18.63 -8.32 -12.53
CA ARG A 197 17.76 -8.60 -11.38
C ARG A 197 18.19 -7.89 -10.09
N VAL A 198 19.49 -7.68 -9.88
CA VAL A 198 19.99 -7.02 -8.68
C VAL A 198 19.71 -5.52 -8.77
N ALA A 199 19.99 -4.91 -9.92
CA ALA A 199 19.68 -3.51 -10.16
C ALA A 199 18.17 -3.24 -10.10
N ALA A 200 17.36 -4.08 -10.74
CA ALA A 200 15.90 -4.02 -10.72
C ALA A 200 15.36 -4.05 -9.28
N MET A 201 15.76 -5.05 -8.47
CA MET A 201 15.30 -5.14 -7.07
C MET A 201 15.85 -4.01 -6.18
N ARG A 202 17.01 -3.44 -6.50
CA ARG A 202 17.51 -2.25 -5.80
C ARG A 202 16.63 -1.03 -6.12
N ALA A 203 16.20 -0.88 -7.37
CA ALA A 203 15.30 0.18 -7.82
C ALA A 203 13.85 -0.02 -7.33
N THR A 204 13.41 -1.24 -7.05
CA THR A 204 12.08 -1.51 -6.48
C THR A 204 11.90 -0.89 -5.09
N PRO A 205 10.84 -0.10 -4.86
CA PRO A 205 10.48 0.47 -3.56
C PRO A 205 10.46 -0.57 -2.42
N ALA A 206 10.90 -0.16 -1.23
CA ALA A 206 10.95 -1.02 -0.06
C ALA A 206 9.57 -1.60 0.32
N LEU A 207 8.51 -0.83 0.10
CA LEU A 207 7.14 -1.26 0.36
C LEU A 207 6.74 -2.41 -0.58
N ILE A 208 6.93 -2.26 -1.90
CA ILE A 208 6.67 -3.32 -2.89
C ILE A 208 7.46 -4.59 -2.53
N LYS A 209 8.76 -4.46 -2.24
CA LYS A 209 9.59 -5.60 -1.82
C LYS A 209 9.06 -6.32 -0.58
N SER A 210 8.49 -5.57 0.37
CA SER A 210 7.89 -6.14 1.58
C SER A 210 6.71 -7.06 1.23
N TYR A 211 5.81 -6.63 0.34
CA TYR A 211 4.71 -7.47 -0.13
C TYR A 211 5.19 -8.71 -0.88
N LEU A 212 6.16 -8.57 -1.79
CA LEU A 212 6.72 -9.71 -2.53
C LEU A 212 7.35 -10.75 -1.58
N LYS A 213 8.01 -10.30 -0.51
CA LYS A 213 8.58 -11.18 0.51
C LYS A 213 7.52 -12.00 1.25
N LEU A 214 6.31 -11.46 1.41
CA LEU A 214 5.16 -12.14 2.00
C LEU A 214 4.52 -13.17 1.05
N GLY A 215 4.94 -13.22 -0.22
CA GLY A 215 4.32 -14.04 -1.26
C GLY A 215 3.34 -13.26 -2.14
N GLY A 216 3.42 -11.92 -2.13
CA GLY A 216 2.63 -11.08 -3.00
C GLY A 216 3.04 -11.19 -4.47
N PHE A 217 2.06 -10.90 -5.31
CA PHE A 217 2.15 -10.85 -6.74
C PHE A 217 1.86 -9.43 -7.25
N VAL A 218 2.19 -9.17 -8.51
CA VAL A 218 1.79 -7.97 -9.24
C VAL A 218 0.68 -8.29 -10.23
N GLY A 219 -0.20 -7.32 -10.48
CA GLY A 219 -1.15 -7.34 -11.58
C GLY A 219 -0.48 -7.23 -12.96
N ASP A 220 -1.30 -7.25 -14.00
CA ASP A 220 -0.86 -7.06 -15.38
C ASP A 220 -1.01 -5.60 -15.80
N GLY A 221 0.10 -4.97 -16.13
CA GLY A 221 0.16 -3.55 -16.49
C GLY A 221 0.37 -2.63 -15.29
N ALA A 222 1.06 -1.53 -15.55
CA ALA A 222 1.22 -0.41 -14.65
C ALA A 222 0.23 0.70 -14.99
N PHE A 223 0.09 1.67 -14.09
CA PHE A 223 -0.64 2.92 -14.29
C PHE A 223 0.32 4.10 -14.11
N VAL A 224 0.38 5.04 -15.06
CA VAL A 224 1.23 6.23 -14.91
C VAL A 224 0.42 7.36 -14.29
N ASP A 225 0.56 7.54 -12.98
CA ASP A 225 -0.15 8.60 -12.27
C ASP A 225 0.58 9.94 -12.45
N HIS A 226 0.05 10.73 -13.37
CA HIS A 226 0.54 12.08 -13.64
C HIS A 226 0.28 13.06 -12.50
N LYS A 227 -0.77 12.86 -11.70
CA LYS A 227 -1.12 13.73 -10.58
C LYS A 227 -0.24 13.44 -9.37
N PHE A 228 -0.01 12.18 -9.03
CA PHE A 228 0.85 11.80 -7.90
C PHE A 228 2.34 11.70 -8.21
N ASN A 229 2.72 11.86 -9.49
CA ASN A 229 4.10 11.75 -9.95
C ASN A 229 4.69 10.35 -9.67
N THR A 230 3.91 9.32 -9.98
CA THR A 230 4.25 7.92 -9.74
C THR A 230 3.96 7.02 -10.94
N THR A 231 4.53 5.82 -10.89
CA THR A 231 4.13 4.69 -11.73
C THR A 231 3.69 3.56 -10.82
N ASP A 232 2.42 3.21 -10.95
CA ASP A 232 1.67 2.42 -10.01
C ASP A 232 1.59 0.97 -10.50
N VAL A 233 1.70 0.03 -9.55
CA VAL A 233 1.50 -1.39 -9.78
C VAL A 233 0.50 -1.92 -8.75
N CYS A 234 -0.52 -2.63 -9.21
CA CYS A 234 -1.43 -3.30 -8.29
C CYS A 234 -0.74 -4.54 -7.70
N LEU A 235 -0.71 -4.60 -6.37
CA LEU A 235 -0.23 -5.75 -5.62
C LEU A 235 -1.39 -6.59 -5.15
N VAL A 236 -1.21 -7.91 -5.16
CA VAL A 236 -2.19 -8.88 -4.67
C VAL A 236 -1.48 -9.90 -3.80
N ILE A 237 -2.01 -10.15 -2.60
CA ILE A 237 -1.61 -11.26 -1.74
C ILE A 237 -2.84 -12.11 -1.44
N ASP A 238 -2.71 -13.40 -1.71
CA ASP A 238 -3.63 -14.41 -1.22
C ASP A 238 -3.05 -15.03 0.06
N ILE A 239 -3.80 -14.97 1.16
CA ILE A 239 -3.35 -15.51 2.45
C ILE A 239 -3.02 -17.01 2.35
N ASP A 240 -3.71 -17.77 1.50
CA ASP A 240 -3.46 -19.21 1.34
C ASP A 240 -2.19 -19.52 0.55
N LEU A 241 -1.74 -18.60 -0.31
CA LEU A 241 -0.51 -18.72 -1.09
C LEU A 241 0.72 -18.18 -0.34
N MET A 242 0.54 -17.54 0.81
CA MET A 242 1.64 -17.10 1.65
C MET A 242 2.50 -18.28 2.13
N LYS A 243 3.80 -18.02 2.29
CA LYS A 243 4.71 -18.99 2.94
C LYS A 243 4.23 -19.31 4.35
N PRO A 244 4.38 -20.55 4.86
CA PRO A 244 3.83 -20.96 6.15
C PRO A 244 4.17 -20.03 7.33
N ALA A 245 5.43 -19.58 7.41
CA ALA A 245 5.88 -18.66 8.47
C ALA A 245 5.23 -17.27 8.39
N ALA A 246 4.93 -16.77 7.18
CA ALA A 246 4.21 -15.51 6.99
C ALA A 246 2.72 -15.72 7.28
N ARG A 247 2.13 -16.77 6.71
CA ARG A 247 0.72 -17.14 6.89
C ARG A 247 0.32 -17.24 8.35
N ALA A 248 1.14 -17.86 9.20
CA ALA A 248 0.88 -18.00 10.63
C ALA A 248 0.62 -16.65 11.36
N ARG A 249 1.13 -15.53 10.83
CA ARG A 249 0.88 -14.19 11.38
C ARG A 249 -0.50 -13.64 10.99
N TYR A 250 -1.04 -14.05 9.84
CA TYR A 250 -2.28 -13.53 9.24
C TYR A 250 -3.48 -14.47 9.42
N SER A 251 -3.25 -15.77 9.63
CA SER A 251 -4.32 -16.74 9.89
C SER A 251 -4.64 -16.84 11.37
N LYS A 252 -5.93 -16.99 11.73
CA LYS A 252 -6.29 -17.51 13.06
C LYS A 252 -5.66 -18.90 13.18
N GLY A 253 -4.92 -19.15 14.27
CA GLY A 253 -4.37 -20.47 14.53
C GLY A 253 -5.50 -21.49 14.45
N SER A 254 -5.32 -22.57 13.71
CA SER A 254 -6.25 -23.69 13.74
C SER A 254 -6.23 -24.24 15.16
N GLU A 255 -7.25 -23.93 15.96
CA GLU A 255 -7.55 -24.71 17.15
C GLU A 255 -7.90 -26.13 16.68
N THR A 256 -6.92 -27.02 16.74
CA THR A 256 -7.11 -28.47 16.69
C THR A 256 -7.70 -28.96 18.00
#